data_AF-A0A4Q5QTG3-F1
#
_entry.id   AF-A0A4Q5QTG3-F1
#
_cell.length_a   1.000
_cell.length_b   1.000
_cell.length_c   1.000
_cell.angle_alpha   90.00
_cell.angle_beta   90.00
_cell.angle_gamma   90.00
#
_symmetry.space_group_name_H-M   'P 1'
#
loop_
_entity.id
_entity.type
_entity.pdbx_description
1 polymer ?
#
loop_
_entity_poly.entity_id
_entity_poly.type
_entity_poly.pdbx_seq_one_letter_code
_entity_poly.pdbx_strand_id
1 'polypeptide(L)'
;MNNFSYTQAASAKEATAAHKDTPAAAYLAGGTTLLDLMKADLAEPPQLIDLNLLPFKGIEQTKDGLRIGALERMSDVGEHPLVVQNYPAVSQSLLLAASPQLRNMASIGGNILQRTRCGYFRDVAFPCNKRVPGSGCPALTGDNHNLAILGVSDACIANAYPGDLSVALAAL
;
A
#
# COMPACT_ATOMS: atom_id res chain seq x y z
N MET A 1 -1.47 -19.37 2.55
CA MET A 1 -2.55 -18.56 1.95
C MET A 1 -3.88 -19.27 2.15
N ASN A 2 -4.85 -18.57 2.73
CA ASN A 2 -6.21 -19.06 2.96
C ASN A 2 -7.02 -19.17 1.65
N ASN A 3 -8.11 -19.93 1.70
CA ASN A 3 -9.14 -19.86 0.66
C ASN A 3 -9.92 -18.54 0.79
N PHE A 4 -10.26 -17.92 -0.35
CA PHE A 4 -11.03 -16.69 -0.41
C PHE A 4 -11.97 -16.69 -1.62
N SER A 5 -13.08 -15.96 -1.50
CA SER A 5 -13.92 -15.63 -2.65
C SER A 5 -13.36 -14.42 -3.40
N TYR A 6 -13.69 -14.29 -4.68
CA TYR A 6 -13.25 -13.18 -5.53
C TYR A 6 -14.46 -12.49 -6.13
N THR A 7 -14.52 -11.16 -6.02
CA THR A 7 -15.56 -10.34 -6.62
C THR A 7 -14.93 -9.21 -7.39
N GLN A 8 -15.26 -9.08 -8.66
CA GLN A 8 -14.88 -7.94 -9.46
C GLN A 8 -15.98 -6.90 -9.39
N ALA A 9 -15.71 -5.76 -8.74
CA ALA A 9 -16.71 -4.73 -8.54
C ALA A 9 -16.93 -3.92 -9.83
N ALA A 10 -18.18 -3.71 -10.23
CA ALA A 10 -18.54 -2.88 -11.38
C ALA A 10 -18.74 -1.40 -11.00
N SER A 11 -18.86 -1.09 -9.70
CA SER A 11 -18.96 0.29 -9.21
C SER A 11 -18.34 0.47 -7.82
N ALA A 12 -18.06 1.72 -7.45
CA ALA A 12 -17.64 2.07 -6.10
C ALA A 12 -18.66 1.64 -5.03
N LYS A 13 -19.95 1.84 -5.34
CA LYS A 13 -21.06 1.47 -4.46
C LYS A 13 -21.06 -0.03 -4.19
N GLU A 14 -20.91 -0.84 -5.24
CA GLU A 14 -20.82 -2.29 -5.12
C GLU A 14 -19.60 -2.72 -4.30
N ALA A 15 -18.42 -2.15 -4.58
CA ALA A 15 -17.21 -2.45 -3.82
C ALA A 15 -17.40 -2.18 -2.32
N THR A 16 -17.95 -1.01 -1.97
CA THR A 16 -18.22 -0.65 -0.57
C THR A 16 -19.33 -1.48 0.07
N ALA A 17 -20.33 -1.91 -0.71
CA ALA A 17 -21.39 -2.79 -0.23
C ALA A 17 -20.83 -4.19 0.10
N ALA A 18 -20.04 -4.77 -0.81
CA ALA A 18 -19.38 -6.06 -0.57
C ALA A 18 -18.48 -6.03 0.67
N HIS A 19 -17.71 -4.94 0.87
CA HIS A 19 -16.89 -4.78 2.07
C HIS A 19 -17.74 -4.55 3.33
N LYS A 20 -18.90 -3.92 3.22
CA LYS A 20 -19.83 -3.77 4.35
C LYS A 20 -20.40 -5.13 4.78
N ASP A 21 -20.76 -5.97 3.82
CA ASP A 21 -21.29 -7.31 4.07
C ASP A 21 -20.21 -8.26 4.62
N THR A 22 -18.95 -8.06 4.20
CA THR A 22 -17.78 -8.80 4.70
C THR A 22 -16.71 -7.84 5.20
N PRO A 23 -16.75 -7.37 6.47
CA PRO A 23 -15.81 -6.36 6.99
C PRO A 23 -14.33 -6.75 6.96
N ALA A 24 -14.03 -8.05 6.89
CA ALA A 24 -12.67 -8.58 6.76
C ALA A 24 -12.21 -8.73 5.30
N ALA A 25 -13.06 -8.42 4.31
CA ALA A 25 -12.68 -8.43 2.90
C ALA A 25 -11.58 -7.40 2.63
N ALA A 26 -10.73 -7.68 1.65
CA ALA A 26 -9.68 -6.76 1.23
C ALA A 26 -9.94 -6.26 -0.19
N TYR A 27 -9.72 -4.97 -0.41
CA TYR A 27 -9.70 -4.41 -1.76
C TYR A 27 -8.42 -4.83 -2.49
N LEU A 28 -8.56 -5.27 -3.73
CA LEU A 28 -7.46 -5.65 -4.60
C LEU A 28 -7.32 -4.64 -5.74
N ALA A 29 -6.13 -4.07 -5.86
CA ALA A 29 -5.70 -3.27 -7.01
C ALA A 29 -4.57 -3.99 -7.76
N GLY A 30 -3.31 -3.56 -7.58
CA GLY A 30 -2.14 -4.20 -8.19
C GLY A 30 -1.68 -5.50 -7.54
N GLY A 31 -2.13 -5.79 -6.31
CA GLY A 31 -1.78 -7.00 -5.56
C GLY A 31 -0.34 -7.07 -5.02
N THR A 32 0.54 -6.13 -5.38
CA THR A 32 1.99 -6.17 -5.09
C THR A 32 2.35 -6.16 -3.60
N THR A 33 1.48 -5.65 -2.73
CA THR A 33 1.60 -5.80 -1.26
C THR A 33 0.62 -6.84 -0.72
N LEU A 34 -0.65 -6.77 -1.10
CA LEU A 34 -1.68 -7.64 -0.50
C LEU A 34 -1.40 -9.13 -0.73
N LEU A 35 -1.09 -9.53 -1.96
CA LEU A 35 -0.85 -10.95 -2.28
C LEU A 35 0.44 -11.46 -1.64
N ASP A 36 1.44 -10.60 -1.48
CA ASP A 36 2.67 -10.89 -0.73
C ASP A 36 2.35 -11.20 0.74
N LEU A 37 1.55 -10.35 1.40
CA LEU A 37 1.12 -10.58 2.78
C LEU A 37 0.24 -11.82 2.92
N MET A 38 -0.63 -12.11 1.96
CA MET A 38 -1.45 -13.33 1.96
C MET A 38 -0.64 -14.61 1.77
N LYS A 39 0.45 -14.56 1.00
CA LYS A 39 1.37 -15.71 0.85
C LYS A 39 2.16 -15.98 2.12
N ALA A 40 2.49 -14.93 2.87
CA ALA A 40 3.19 -15.01 4.14
C ALA A 40 2.25 -15.26 5.34
N ASP A 41 0.96 -15.54 5.10
CA ASP A 41 -0.06 -15.72 6.14
C ASP A 41 -0.15 -14.54 7.13
N LEU A 42 0.15 -13.33 6.65
CA LEU A 42 0.07 -12.06 7.39
C LEU A 42 -1.25 -11.33 7.17
N ALA A 43 -1.99 -11.72 6.14
CA ALA A 43 -3.32 -11.22 5.82
C ALA A 43 -4.16 -12.38 5.29
N GLU A 44 -5.32 -12.62 5.91
CA GLU A 44 -6.19 -13.74 5.55
C GLU A 44 -7.61 -13.26 5.25
N PRO A 45 -7.81 -12.35 4.27
CA PRO A 45 -9.14 -11.87 3.94
C PRO A 45 -9.98 -13.04 3.37
N PRO A 46 -11.23 -13.24 3.82
CA PRO A 46 -12.10 -14.28 3.28
C PRO A 46 -12.64 -13.93 1.87
N GLN A 47 -12.50 -12.68 1.44
CA GLN A 47 -12.92 -12.18 0.13
C GLN A 47 -11.95 -11.12 -0.38
N LEU A 48 -11.64 -11.18 -1.68
CA LEU A 48 -10.96 -10.12 -2.42
C LEU A 48 -11.96 -9.39 -3.33
N ILE A 49 -11.99 -8.06 -3.21
CA ILE A 49 -12.83 -7.18 -4.02
C ILE A 49 -11.92 -6.45 -5.01
N ASP A 50 -11.89 -6.91 -6.26
CA ASP A 50 -11.10 -6.32 -7.34
C ASP A 50 -11.71 -5.00 -7.81
N LEU A 51 -10.88 -3.95 -7.76
CA LEU A 51 -11.24 -2.59 -8.13
C LEU A 51 -10.82 -2.22 -9.56
N ASN A 52 -10.07 -3.05 -10.28
CA ASN A 52 -9.36 -2.64 -11.51
C ASN A 52 -10.25 -2.18 -12.67
N LEU A 53 -11.55 -2.53 -12.66
CA LEU A 53 -12.54 -2.06 -13.64
C LEU A 53 -13.16 -0.70 -13.29
N LEU A 54 -12.95 -0.19 -12.07
CA LEU A 54 -13.52 1.08 -11.65
C LEU A 54 -12.84 2.26 -12.34
N PRO A 55 -13.57 3.36 -12.62
CA PRO A 55 -13.05 4.53 -13.32
C PRO A 55 -12.20 5.44 -12.41
N PHE A 56 -11.46 4.86 -11.45
CA PHE A 56 -10.56 5.61 -10.55
C PHE A 56 -9.18 5.80 -11.16
N LYS A 57 -9.16 6.16 -12.44
CA LYS A 57 -8.02 6.37 -13.31
C LYS A 57 -8.03 7.81 -13.81
N GLY A 58 -7.02 8.19 -14.57
CA GLY A 58 -6.77 9.52 -15.10
C GLY A 58 -5.75 10.30 -14.28
N ILE A 59 -5.02 11.15 -15.00
CA ILE A 59 -4.14 12.19 -14.48
C ILE A 59 -4.63 13.50 -15.09
N GLU A 60 -5.19 14.38 -14.27
CA GLU A 60 -5.92 15.55 -14.73
C GLU A 60 -5.45 16.82 -14.01
N GLN A 61 -5.12 17.84 -14.79
CA GLN A 61 -4.91 19.18 -14.25
C GLN A 61 -6.25 19.75 -13.82
N THR A 62 -6.33 20.14 -12.56
CA THR A 62 -7.47 20.84 -11.97
C THR A 62 -7.08 22.29 -11.68
N LYS A 63 -8.07 23.10 -11.29
CA LYS A 63 -7.84 24.49 -10.86
C LYS A 63 -6.93 24.60 -9.61
N ASP A 64 -6.90 23.57 -8.78
CA ASP A 64 -6.22 23.58 -7.47
C ASP A 64 -4.95 22.72 -7.45
N GLY A 65 -4.57 22.12 -8.58
CA GLY A 65 -3.41 21.21 -8.67
C GLY A 65 -3.68 20.04 -9.59
N LEU A 66 -3.08 18.88 -9.30
CA LEU A 66 -3.19 17.67 -10.12
C LEU A 66 -4.02 16.61 -9.41
N ARG A 67 -5.02 16.06 -10.10
CA ARG A 67 -5.77 14.89 -9.65
C ARG A 67 -5.15 13.63 -10.27
N ILE A 68 -4.76 12.68 -9.42
CA ILE A 68 -4.26 11.36 -9.83
C ILE A 68 -5.25 10.29 -9.35
N GLY A 69 -5.72 9.45 -10.26
CA GLY A 69 -6.61 8.34 -9.93
C GLY A 69 -5.95 7.30 -9.01
N ALA A 70 -6.68 6.79 -8.02
CA ALA A 70 -6.14 5.79 -7.08
C ALA A 70 -5.76 4.44 -7.73
N LEU A 71 -6.27 4.16 -8.94
CA LEU A 71 -5.96 2.98 -9.74
C LEU A 71 -4.98 3.25 -10.87
N GLU A 72 -4.47 4.48 -10.99
CA GLU A 72 -3.34 4.76 -11.89
C GLU A 72 -2.11 3.96 -11.49
N ARG A 73 -1.32 3.51 -12.47
CA ARG A 73 -0.11 2.72 -12.22
C ARG A 73 1.05 3.63 -11.86
N MET A 74 1.95 3.13 -11.01
CA MET A 74 3.15 3.89 -10.64
C MET A 74 4.01 4.24 -11.85
N SER A 75 4.12 3.35 -12.84
CA SER A 75 4.83 3.62 -14.10
C SER A 75 4.22 4.80 -14.83
N ASP A 76 2.91 4.76 -15.03
CA ASP A 76 2.17 5.71 -15.86
C ASP A 76 2.23 7.10 -15.23
N VAL A 77 2.08 7.19 -13.91
CA VAL A 77 2.21 8.45 -13.16
C VAL A 77 3.66 8.94 -13.11
N GLY A 78 4.61 8.04 -12.91
CA GLY A 78 6.04 8.38 -12.83
C GLY A 78 6.58 8.99 -14.12
N GLU A 79 6.04 8.58 -15.27
CA GLU A 79 6.45 9.02 -16.60
C GLU A 79 5.53 10.09 -17.21
N HIS A 80 4.41 10.41 -16.55
CA HIS A 80 3.42 11.34 -17.11
C HIS A 80 4.00 12.76 -17.27
N PRO A 81 3.90 13.39 -18.45
CA PRO A 81 4.51 14.70 -18.71
C PRO A 81 4.12 15.79 -17.70
N LEU A 82 2.84 15.86 -17.30
CA LEU A 82 2.40 16.84 -16.28
C LEU A 82 3.04 16.59 -14.91
N VAL A 83 3.29 15.33 -14.54
CA VAL A 83 3.90 14.97 -13.25
C VAL A 83 5.39 15.27 -13.31
N VAL A 84 6.08 14.87 -14.38
CA VAL A 84 7.50 15.14 -14.58
C VAL A 84 7.80 16.65 -14.57
N GLN A 85 6.96 17.45 -15.24
CA GLN A 85 7.19 18.89 -15.37
C GLN A 85 6.82 19.67 -14.09
N ASN A 86 5.66 19.37 -13.48
CA ASN A 86 5.12 20.20 -12.41
C ASN A 86 5.33 19.60 -11.01
N TYR A 87 5.56 18.29 -10.91
CA TYR A 87 5.71 17.56 -9.64
C TYR A 87 6.90 16.57 -9.69
N PRO A 88 8.14 17.04 -10.00
CA PRO A 88 9.28 16.16 -10.26
C PRO A 88 9.63 15.26 -9.07
N ALA A 89 9.42 15.72 -7.83
CA ALA A 89 9.62 14.89 -6.63
C ALA A 89 8.67 13.67 -6.60
N VAL A 90 7.42 13.84 -7.05
CA VAL A 90 6.46 12.73 -7.18
C VAL A 90 6.93 11.75 -8.25
N SER A 91 7.30 12.24 -9.44
CA SER A 91 7.84 11.38 -10.51
C SER A 91 9.07 10.59 -10.04
N GLN A 92 10.07 11.25 -9.46
CA GLN A 92 11.29 10.60 -8.99
C GLN A 92 11.02 9.58 -7.89
N SER A 93 10.16 9.90 -6.92
CA SER A 93 9.78 8.97 -5.86
C SER A 93 9.17 7.67 -6.40
N LEU A 94 8.40 7.76 -7.49
CA LEU A 94 7.80 6.60 -8.14
C LEU A 94 8.85 5.80 -8.92
N LEU A 95 9.70 6.47 -9.71
CA LEU A 95 10.66 5.80 -10.60
C LEU A 95 11.86 5.17 -9.88
N LEU A 96 12.24 5.71 -8.71
CA LEU A 96 13.28 5.14 -7.85
C LEU A 96 12.76 3.98 -6.98
N ALA A 97 11.44 3.87 -6.80
CA ALA A 97 10.83 2.83 -5.99
C ALA A 97 10.71 1.49 -6.74
N ALA A 98 11.03 0.40 -6.04
CA ALA A 98 10.82 -0.98 -6.51
C ALA A 98 11.46 -1.28 -7.89
N SER A 99 10.92 -2.28 -8.61
CA SER A 99 11.33 -2.63 -9.97
C SER A 99 10.29 -2.17 -11.00
N PRO A 100 10.67 -2.04 -12.29
CA PRO A 100 9.71 -1.72 -13.36
C PRO A 100 8.47 -2.63 -13.37
N GLN A 101 8.65 -3.93 -13.17
CA GLN A 101 7.56 -4.92 -13.15
C GLN A 101 6.56 -4.65 -12.01
N LEU A 102 7.08 -4.31 -10.83
CA LEU A 102 6.23 -3.94 -9.70
C LEU A 102 5.52 -2.61 -9.94
N ARG A 103 6.20 -1.63 -10.55
CA ARG A 103 5.60 -0.32 -10.88
C ARG A 103 4.47 -0.42 -11.91
N ASN A 104 4.58 -1.32 -12.88
CA ASN A 104 3.54 -1.57 -13.87
C ASN A 104 2.27 -2.19 -13.26
N MET A 105 2.39 -2.85 -12.10
CA MET A 105 1.27 -3.48 -11.39
C MET A 105 0.72 -2.59 -10.28
N ALA A 106 1.60 -1.98 -9.49
CA ALA A 106 1.24 -1.21 -8.31
C ALA A 106 0.43 0.03 -8.70
N SER A 107 -0.73 0.19 -8.05
CA SER A 107 -1.52 1.41 -8.19
C SER A 107 -1.11 2.47 -7.17
N ILE A 108 -1.44 3.74 -7.42
CA ILE A 108 -1.18 4.84 -6.50
C ILE A 108 -1.84 4.61 -5.13
N GLY A 109 -3.12 4.22 -5.11
CA GLY A 109 -3.82 3.93 -3.86
C GLY A 109 -3.22 2.72 -3.12
N GLY A 110 -2.79 1.69 -3.86
CA GLY A 110 -2.12 0.53 -3.27
C GLY A 110 -0.72 0.85 -2.74
N ASN A 111 0.00 1.77 -3.38
CA ASN A 111 1.31 2.24 -2.93
C ASN A 111 1.19 2.96 -1.57
N ILE A 112 0.20 3.84 -1.42
CA ILE A 112 -0.08 4.59 -0.17
C ILE A 112 -0.47 3.65 0.99
N LEU A 113 -1.12 2.53 0.68
CA LEU A 113 -1.60 1.57 1.69
C LEU A 113 -0.63 0.40 1.93
N GLN A 114 0.60 0.48 1.41
CA GLN A 114 1.58 -0.58 1.64
C GLN A 114 1.97 -0.70 3.11
N ARG A 115 2.52 -1.86 3.49
CA ARG A 115 2.85 -2.20 4.88
C ARG A 115 4.36 -2.16 5.12
N THR A 116 4.74 -2.00 6.39
CA THR A 116 6.14 -1.98 6.85
C THR A 116 6.93 -3.22 6.40
N ARG A 117 8.25 -3.04 6.25
CA ARG A 117 9.20 -4.11 5.89
C ARG A 117 9.92 -4.71 7.10
N CYS A 118 9.53 -4.36 8.33
CA CYS A 118 10.10 -4.93 9.56
C CYS A 118 10.12 -6.46 9.53
N GLY A 119 11.29 -7.07 9.73
CA GLY A 119 11.46 -8.54 9.69
C GLY A 119 10.54 -9.26 10.67
N TYR A 120 10.44 -8.76 11.90
CA TYR A 120 9.55 -9.31 12.92
C TYR A 120 8.06 -9.19 12.58
N PHE A 121 7.67 -8.16 11.80
CA PHE A 121 6.31 -8.09 11.27
C PHE A 121 6.08 -9.12 10.18
N ARG A 122 7.08 -9.38 9.33
CA ARG A 122 6.97 -10.26 8.17
C ARG A 122 7.11 -11.74 8.49
N ASP A 123 7.63 -12.08 9.66
CA ASP A 123 7.74 -13.46 10.13
C ASP A 123 6.74 -13.72 11.27
N VAL A 124 5.82 -14.66 11.02
CA VAL A 124 4.76 -15.04 11.96
C VAL A 124 5.28 -15.74 13.21
N ALA A 125 6.51 -16.25 13.20
CA ALA A 125 7.12 -16.93 14.35
C ALA A 125 7.47 -15.96 15.51
N PHE A 126 7.61 -14.66 15.22
CA PHE A 126 7.98 -13.66 16.23
C PHE A 126 6.78 -12.89 16.77
N PRO A 127 6.75 -12.50 18.06
CA PRO A 127 5.73 -11.58 18.56
C PRO A 127 5.76 -10.23 17.82
N CYS A 128 4.58 -9.63 17.58
CA CYS A 128 4.50 -8.33 16.91
C CYS A 128 3.17 -7.63 17.22
N ASN A 129 3.21 -6.56 18.02
CA ASN A 129 2.07 -5.71 18.35
C ASN A 129 1.31 -5.19 17.12
N LYS A 130 1.99 -4.98 15.99
CA LYS A 130 1.35 -4.52 14.75
C LYS A 130 0.51 -5.60 14.06
N ARG A 131 0.71 -6.89 14.39
CA ARG A 131 -0.15 -8.01 13.97
C ARG A 131 -1.15 -8.38 15.05
N VAL A 132 -0.67 -8.63 16.26
CA VAL A 132 -1.45 -9.07 17.42
C VAL A 132 -1.19 -8.10 18.57
N PRO A 133 -2.13 -7.18 18.86
CA PRO A 133 -1.98 -6.21 19.94
C PRO A 133 -1.64 -6.89 21.28
N GLY A 134 -0.62 -6.37 21.98
CA GLY A 134 -0.17 -6.89 23.27
C GLY A 134 0.85 -8.04 23.20
N SER A 135 1.15 -8.58 22.01
CA SER A 135 2.14 -9.66 21.86
C SER A 135 3.59 -9.21 22.07
N GLY A 136 3.87 -7.90 22.01
CA GLY A 136 5.20 -7.32 22.22
C GLY A 136 5.89 -6.85 20.93
N CYS A 137 7.04 -6.20 21.08
CA CYS A 137 7.83 -5.67 19.97
C CYS A 137 9.32 -6.06 20.14
N PRO A 138 9.75 -7.22 19.62
CA PRO A 138 11.13 -7.68 19.74
C PRO A 138 12.14 -6.76 19.03
N ALA A 139 11.66 -5.94 18.08
CA ALA A 139 12.46 -4.93 17.42
C ALA A 139 13.07 -3.88 18.37
N LEU A 140 12.46 -3.63 19.54
CA LEU A 140 12.98 -2.63 20.49
C LEU A 140 14.40 -2.95 20.96
N THR A 141 14.70 -4.23 21.16
CA THR A 141 15.99 -4.70 21.69
C THR A 141 16.73 -5.67 20.76
N GLY A 142 16.08 -6.08 19.65
CA GLY A 142 16.64 -6.95 18.62
C GLY A 142 17.18 -6.19 17.41
N ASP A 143 17.08 -6.81 16.23
CA ASP A 143 17.54 -6.20 14.98
C ASP A 143 16.61 -5.08 14.53
N ASN A 144 17.09 -3.84 14.61
CA ASN A 144 16.33 -2.64 14.31
C ASN A 144 17.03 -1.68 13.34
N HIS A 145 18.06 -2.12 12.63
CA HIS A 145 18.86 -1.25 11.75
C HIS A 145 18.03 -0.54 10.66
N ASN A 146 16.91 -1.14 10.21
CA ASN A 146 16.01 -0.60 9.19
C ASN A 146 14.73 0.05 9.77
N LEU A 147 14.67 0.35 11.06
CA LEU A 147 13.45 0.80 11.74
C LEU A 147 13.52 2.28 12.12
N ALA A 148 12.40 2.83 12.59
CA ALA A 148 12.28 4.26 12.80
C ALA A 148 13.09 4.75 14.01
N ILE A 149 13.64 5.95 13.87
CA ILE A 149 14.24 6.74 14.95
C ILE A 149 13.34 7.89 15.42
N LEU A 150 12.28 8.22 14.66
CA LEU A 150 11.33 9.29 14.94
C LEU A 150 9.90 8.75 14.99
N GLY A 151 9.05 9.38 15.82
CA GLY A 151 7.64 9.04 15.92
C GLY A 151 7.38 7.60 16.37
N VAL A 152 8.27 7.04 17.20
CA VAL A 152 8.18 5.67 17.72
C VAL A 152 7.40 5.58 19.04
N SER A 153 7.07 4.37 19.46
CA SER A 153 6.55 4.09 20.79
C SER A 153 7.08 2.75 21.32
N ASP A 154 6.92 2.53 22.63
CA ASP A 154 7.22 1.25 23.28
C ASP A 154 6.36 0.09 22.75
N ALA A 155 5.29 0.38 22.02
CA ALA A 155 4.48 -0.64 21.37
C ALA A 155 5.04 -1.05 20.00
N CYS A 156 5.67 -0.14 19.24
CA CYS A 156 6.16 -0.44 17.90
C CYS A 156 7.14 0.61 17.37
N ILE A 157 8.29 0.15 16.88
CA ILE A 157 9.28 1.01 16.18
C ILE A 157 9.31 0.79 14.66
N ALA A 158 8.41 -0.04 14.12
CA ALA A 158 8.27 -0.26 12.68
C ALA A 158 7.57 0.90 11.94
N ASN A 159 7.61 2.11 12.51
CA ASN A 159 7.00 3.33 11.97
C ASN A 159 7.79 3.92 10.80
N ALA A 160 8.90 3.30 10.41
CA ALA A 160 9.53 3.53 9.11
C ALA A 160 8.57 3.01 8.03
N TYR A 161 7.67 3.89 7.59
CA TYR A 161 6.77 3.63 6.48
C TYR A 161 7.61 3.58 5.19
N PRO A 162 7.54 2.50 4.39
CA PRO A 162 8.51 2.25 3.32
C PRO A 162 8.17 2.92 1.99
N GLY A 163 7.09 3.69 1.88
CA GLY A 163 6.64 4.24 0.59
C GLY A 163 7.25 5.59 0.27
N ASP A 164 8.12 5.62 -0.74
CA ASP A 164 8.76 6.85 -1.25
C ASP A 164 7.74 7.88 -1.75
N LEU A 165 6.67 7.43 -2.44
CA LEU A 165 5.61 8.31 -2.92
C LEU A 165 4.96 9.10 -1.79
N SER A 166 4.67 8.45 -0.66
CA SER A 166 4.01 9.15 0.46
C SER A 166 4.92 10.21 1.08
N VAL A 167 6.25 10.05 0.99
CA VAL A 167 7.20 11.10 1.40
C VAL A 167 7.08 12.30 0.47
N ALA A 168 7.08 12.09 -0.85
CA ALA A 168 6.91 13.17 -1.82
C ALA A 168 5.55 13.88 -1.66
N LEU A 169 4.47 13.12 -1.47
CA LEU A 169 3.13 13.68 -1.29
C LEU A 169 2.98 14.48 0.00
N ALA A 170 3.62 14.06 1.10
CA ALA A 170 3.54 14.77 2.38
C ALA A 170 4.33 16.09 2.39
N ALA A 171 5.23 16.29 1.41
CA ALA A 171 6.05 17.50 1.30
C ALA A 171 5.43 18.59 0.40
N LEU A 172 4.36 18.27 -0.34
CA LEU A 172 3.60 19.22 -1.18
C LEU A 172 2.53 19.95 -0.37
#